data_AF-A0A1G2LWW2-F1
#
_entry.id   AF-A0A1G2LWW2-F1
#
_cell.length_a   1.000
_cell.length_b   1.000
_cell.length_c   1.000
_cell.angle_alpha   90.00
_cell.angle_beta   90.00
_cell.angle_gamma   90.00
#
_symmetry.space_group_name_H-M   'P 1'
#
loop_
_entity.id
_entity.type
_entity.pdbx_description
1 polymer ?
#
loop_
_entity_poly.entity_id
_entity_poly.type
_entity_poly.pdbx_seq_one_letter_code
_entity_poly.pdbx_strand_id
1 'polypeptide(L)'
;MGEKAKSFLGKSISALIKKLEALKSWVLNKRALEESDRQAIASEIDKDIAWLNDKALKASTATPEEIKEQARTIRQYWKKHRIWMKKITGQIWAARVNFTIKKAEDFAAKLSAKAQELKAAGKETAQLEAGLLEFSGKISLAKEKYEAAKAKFAEIKAEPGPDFENELRAADELFKAGHNFIKEANRYIKKAHAKLRQIVNEMKKAGKAEEAPAE
;
A
#
# COMPACT_ATOMS: atom_id res chain seq x y z
N MET A 1 -12.61 -40.44 -15.36
CA MET A 1 -11.88 -39.15 -15.53
C MET A 1 -12.65 -37.95 -14.98
N GLY A 2 -13.98 -37.91 -15.05
CA GLY A 2 -14.81 -36.77 -14.60
C GLY A 2 -14.62 -36.36 -13.12
N GLU A 3 -14.68 -37.28 -12.17
CA GLU A 3 -14.54 -36.93 -10.73
C GLU A 3 -13.20 -36.31 -10.36
N LYS A 4 -12.09 -36.81 -10.93
CA LYS A 4 -10.75 -36.23 -10.72
C LYS A 4 -10.69 -34.80 -11.25
N ALA A 5 -11.30 -34.53 -12.40
CA ALA A 5 -11.37 -33.18 -12.97
C ALA A 5 -12.24 -32.24 -12.13
N LYS A 6 -13.41 -32.69 -11.65
CA LYS A 6 -14.26 -31.94 -10.71
C LYS A 6 -13.52 -31.58 -9.43
N SER A 7 -12.88 -32.58 -8.81
CA SER A 7 -12.10 -32.38 -7.58
C SER A 7 -10.96 -31.38 -7.78
N PHE A 8 -10.23 -31.48 -8.90
CA PHE A 8 -9.14 -30.56 -9.21
C PHE A 8 -9.63 -29.11 -9.42
N LEU A 9 -10.69 -28.92 -10.20
CA LEU A 9 -11.25 -27.59 -10.44
C LEU A 9 -11.81 -27.00 -9.15
N GLY A 10 -12.53 -27.78 -8.35
CA GLY A 10 -13.04 -27.36 -7.04
C GLY A 10 -11.92 -26.90 -6.10
N LYS A 11 -10.85 -27.69 -5.96
CA LYS A 11 -9.66 -27.29 -5.17
C LYS A 11 -9.03 -25.99 -5.67
N SER A 12 -8.96 -25.82 -6.99
CA SER A 12 -8.42 -24.61 -7.60
C SER A 12 -9.27 -23.39 -7.27
N ILE A 13 -10.60 -23.50 -7.40
CA ILE A 13 -11.54 -22.43 -7.05
C ILE A 13 -11.43 -22.07 -5.56
N SER A 14 -11.44 -23.07 -4.67
CA SER A 14 -11.30 -22.84 -3.23
C SER A 14 -9.98 -22.14 -2.88
N ALA A 15 -8.88 -22.47 -3.57
CA ALA A 15 -7.60 -21.80 -3.37
C ALA A 15 -7.62 -20.33 -3.83
N LEU A 16 -8.38 -20.00 -4.89
CA LEU A 16 -8.58 -18.63 -5.34
C LEU A 16 -9.42 -17.83 -4.35
N ILE A 17 -10.54 -18.39 -3.88
CA ILE A 17 -11.40 -17.77 -2.86
C ILE A 17 -10.61 -17.44 -1.60
N LYS A 18 -9.84 -18.39 -1.06
CA LYS A 18 -8.99 -18.15 0.13
C LYS A 18 -8.01 -16.99 -0.05
N LYS A 19 -7.44 -16.82 -1.25
CA LYS A 19 -6.54 -15.71 -1.55
C LYS A 19 -7.28 -14.38 -1.58
N LEU A 20 -8.48 -14.35 -2.15
CA LEU A 20 -9.34 -13.17 -2.20
C LEU A 20 -9.82 -12.78 -0.79
N GLU A 21 -10.24 -13.74 0.03
CA GLU A 21 -10.62 -13.50 1.43
C GLU A 21 -9.46 -12.92 2.25
N ALA A 22 -8.25 -13.47 2.08
CA ALA A 22 -7.05 -12.94 2.71
C ALA A 22 -6.76 -11.49 2.26
N LEU A 23 -6.93 -11.18 0.98
CA LEU A 23 -6.80 -9.82 0.45
C LEU A 23 -7.87 -8.89 1.02
N LYS A 24 -9.14 -9.32 1.05
CA LYS A 24 -10.26 -8.55 1.61
C LYS A 24 -10.00 -8.21 3.07
N SER A 25 -9.63 -9.21 3.88
CA SER A 25 -9.26 -9.01 5.27
C SER A 25 -8.07 -8.05 5.40
N TRP A 26 -7.06 -8.20 4.54
CA TRP A 26 -5.92 -7.30 4.53
C TRP A 26 -6.33 -5.85 4.26
N VAL A 27 -7.18 -5.61 3.26
CA VAL A 27 -7.72 -4.29 2.86
C VAL A 27 -8.55 -3.65 3.97
N LEU A 28 -9.54 -4.38 4.50
CA LEU A 28 -10.44 -3.87 5.54
C LEU A 28 -9.69 -3.46 6.81
N ASN A 29 -8.57 -4.13 7.10
CA ASN A 29 -7.72 -3.80 8.25
C ASN A 29 -6.67 -2.70 7.96
N LYS A 30 -6.66 -2.06 6.79
CA LYS A 30 -5.72 -0.96 6.48
C LYS A 30 -6.29 0.41 6.81
N ARG A 31 -5.94 0.90 8.00
CA ARG A 31 -6.16 2.30 8.43
C ARG A 31 -5.55 3.38 7.52
N ALA A 32 -4.57 3.02 6.69
CA ALA A 32 -3.93 3.94 5.76
C ALA A 32 -4.78 4.26 4.52
N LEU A 33 -5.79 3.44 4.23
CA LEU A 33 -6.78 3.72 3.19
C LEU A 33 -7.92 4.55 3.79
N GLU A 34 -8.66 5.28 2.96
CA GLU A 34 -9.94 5.84 3.37
C GLU A 34 -10.99 4.73 3.53
N GLU A 35 -11.99 4.92 4.40
CA GLU A 35 -13.03 3.91 4.61
C GLU A 35 -13.81 3.62 3.33
N SER A 36 -14.14 4.65 2.54
CA SER A 36 -14.79 4.50 1.24
C SER A 36 -13.99 3.61 0.29
N ASP A 37 -12.67 3.79 0.23
CA ASP A 37 -11.78 3.00 -0.63
C ASP A 37 -11.69 1.56 -0.14
N ARG A 38 -11.60 1.34 1.19
CA ARG A 38 -11.62 0.00 1.78
C ARG A 38 -12.89 -0.76 1.39
N GLN A 39 -14.04 -0.13 1.52
CA GLN A 39 -15.33 -0.74 1.22
C GLN A 39 -15.52 -0.99 -0.27
N ALA A 40 -15.11 -0.05 -1.14
CA ALA A 40 -15.17 -0.23 -2.58
C ALA A 40 -14.32 -1.43 -3.04
N ILE A 41 -13.07 -1.53 -2.57
CA ILE A 41 -12.19 -2.67 -2.89
C ILE A 41 -12.77 -3.98 -2.32
N ALA A 42 -13.24 -3.98 -1.07
CA ALA A 42 -13.82 -5.17 -0.46
C ALA A 42 -15.08 -5.66 -1.20
N SER A 43 -15.92 -4.74 -1.69
CA SER A 43 -17.12 -5.06 -2.47
C SER A 43 -16.78 -5.69 -3.81
N GLU A 44 -15.76 -5.21 -4.52
CA GLU A 44 -15.29 -5.86 -5.75
C GLU A 44 -14.79 -7.29 -5.47
N ILE A 45 -14.01 -7.49 -4.40
CA ILE A 45 -13.55 -8.82 -4.00
C ILE A 45 -14.73 -9.76 -3.70
N ASP A 46 -15.79 -9.26 -3.05
CA ASP A 46 -16.99 -10.05 -2.78
C ASP A 46 -17.71 -10.48 -4.05
N LYS A 47 -17.75 -9.62 -5.09
CA LYS A 47 -18.28 -10.00 -6.40
C LYS A 47 -17.47 -11.14 -7.02
N ASP A 48 -16.13 -11.09 -6.93
CA ASP A 48 -15.26 -12.16 -7.43
C ASP A 48 -15.45 -13.48 -6.67
N ILE A 49 -15.57 -13.41 -5.34
CA ILE A 49 -15.82 -14.58 -4.49
C ILE A 49 -17.19 -15.19 -4.84
N ALA A 50 -18.22 -14.36 -4.97
CA ALA A 50 -19.56 -14.82 -5.36
C ALA A 50 -19.55 -15.48 -6.74
N TRP A 51 -18.86 -14.89 -7.71
CA TRP A 51 -18.69 -15.46 -9.04
C TRP A 51 -17.97 -16.82 -9.00
N LEU A 52 -16.89 -16.95 -8.22
CA LEU A 52 -16.17 -18.20 -8.05
C LEU A 52 -17.02 -19.28 -7.35
N ASN A 53 -17.83 -18.91 -6.37
CA ASN A 53 -18.76 -19.82 -5.70
C ASN A 53 -19.83 -20.35 -6.67
N ASP A 54 -20.41 -19.49 -7.52
CA ASP A 54 -21.32 -19.92 -8.59
C ASP A 54 -20.65 -20.93 -9.53
N LYS A 55 -19.39 -20.67 -9.93
CA LYS A 55 -18.63 -21.63 -10.75
C LYS A 55 -18.35 -22.94 -10.02
N ALA A 56 -18.09 -22.92 -8.71
CA ALA A 56 -17.87 -24.15 -7.94
C ALA A 56 -19.14 -25.01 -7.89
N LEU A 57 -20.31 -24.39 -7.69
CA LEU A 57 -21.59 -25.09 -7.71
C LEU A 57 -21.85 -25.74 -9.07
N LYS A 58 -21.68 -24.98 -10.15
CA LYS A 58 -21.86 -25.50 -11.52
C LYS A 58 -20.86 -26.60 -11.87
N ALA A 59 -19.64 -26.58 -11.33
CA ALA A 59 -18.64 -27.62 -11.58
C ALA A 59 -19.00 -28.98 -10.93
N SER A 60 -19.77 -28.97 -9.84
CA SER A 60 -20.11 -30.17 -9.07
C SER A 60 -21.02 -31.12 -9.86
N THR A 61 -21.95 -30.58 -10.64
CA THR A 61 -22.91 -31.34 -11.45
C THR A 61 -22.51 -31.47 -12.92
N ALA A 62 -21.51 -30.70 -13.37
CA ALA A 62 -21.09 -30.64 -14.77
C ALA A 62 -20.59 -31.96 -15.39
N THR A 63 -20.75 -32.10 -16.70
CA THR A 63 -20.12 -33.12 -17.54
C THR A 63 -18.60 -32.85 -17.71
N PRO A 64 -17.79 -33.83 -18.14
CA PRO A 64 -16.37 -33.62 -18.42
C PRO A 64 -16.08 -32.44 -19.37
N GLU A 65 -16.89 -32.28 -20.41
CA GLU A 65 -16.80 -31.20 -21.40
C GLU A 65 -17.11 -29.84 -20.76
N GLU A 66 -18.19 -29.77 -19.96
CA GLU A 66 -18.57 -28.56 -19.23
C GLU A 66 -17.52 -28.15 -18.18
N ILE A 67 -16.86 -29.11 -17.51
CA ILE A 67 -15.74 -28.83 -16.59
C ILE A 67 -14.59 -28.16 -17.35
N LYS A 68 -14.28 -28.63 -18.56
CA LYS A 68 -13.22 -28.06 -19.39
C LYS A 68 -13.55 -26.62 -19.79
N GLU A 69 -14.79 -26.35 -20.17
CA GLU A 69 -15.25 -25.00 -20.47
C GLU A 69 -15.22 -24.09 -19.24
N GLN A 70 -15.72 -24.55 -18.10
CA GLN A 70 -15.64 -23.77 -16.86
C GLN A 70 -14.20 -23.46 -16.46
N ALA A 71 -13.29 -24.43 -16.59
CA ALA A 71 -11.87 -24.23 -16.31
C ALA A 71 -11.26 -23.16 -17.25
N ARG A 72 -11.67 -23.12 -18.52
CA ARG A 72 -11.28 -22.08 -19.48
C ARG A 72 -11.82 -20.71 -19.07
N THR A 73 -13.11 -20.62 -18.73
CA THR A 73 -13.73 -19.37 -18.27
C THR A 73 -13.06 -18.83 -17.01
N ILE A 74 -12.83 -19.68 -16.00
CA ILE A 74 -12.12 -19.29 -14.76
C ILE A 74 -10.71 -18.82 -15.06
N ARG A 75 -9.98 -19.52 -15.93
CA ARG A 75 -8.63 -19.11 -16.32
C ARG A 75 -8.63 -17.74 -17.01
N GLN A 76 -9.57 -17.47 -17.90
CA GLN A 76 -9.69 -16.17 -18.57
C GLN A 76 -10.09 -15.06 -17.59
N TYR A 77 -11.06 -15.33 -16.71
CA TYR A 77 -11.45 -14.40 -15.65
C TYR A 77 -10.26 -14.04 -14.76
N TRP A 78 -9.55 -15.06 -14.27
CA TRP A 78 -8.40 -14.88 -13.38
C TRP A 78 -7.23 -14.17 -14.06
N LYS A 79 -7.01 -14.41 -15.37
CA LYS A 79 -6.04 -13.64 -16.16
C LYS A 79 -6.31 -12.15 -16.01
N LYS A 80 -7.53 -11.69 -16.30
CA LYS A 80 -7.91 -10.27 -16.18
C LYS A 80 -7.69 -9.75 -14.76
N HIS A 81 -8.08 -10.55 -13.79
CA HIS A 81 -8.00 -10.23 -12.37
C HIS A 81 -6.55 -10.01 -11.88
N ARG A 82 -5.54 -10.63 -12.50
CA ARG A 82 -4.12 -10.40 -12.17
C ARG A 82 -3.68 -8.95 -12.34
N ILE A 83 -4.23 -8.23 -13.33
CA ILE A 83 -3.89 -6.83 -13.59
C ILE A 83 -4.55 -5.95 -12.53
N TRP A 84 -5.84 -6.18 -12.28
CA TRP A 84 -6.58 -5.49 -11.22
C TRP A 84 -5.92 -5.64 -9.84
N MET A 85 -5.50 -6.86 -9.48
CA MET A 85 -4.78 -7.15 -8.25
C MET A 85 -3.49 -6.32 -8.08
N LYS A 86 -2.76 -6.07 -9.17
CA LYS A 86 -1.55 -5.21 -9.14
C LYS A 86 -1.90 -3.76 -8.87
N LYS A 87 -2.96 -3.25 -9.53
CA LYS A 87 -3.46 -1.90 -9.30
C LYS A 87 -3.83 -1.69 -7.83
N ILE A 88 -4.67 -2.58 -7.28
CA ILE A 88 -5.10 -2.52 -5.88
C ILE A 88 -3.91 -2.62 -4.92
N THR A 89 -3.01 -3.59 -5.13
CA THR A 89 -1.81 -3.74 -4.28
C THR A 89 -0.94 -2.47 -4.31
N GLY A 90 -0.75 -1.88 -5.49
CA GLY A 90 -0.01 -0.64 -5.66
C GLY A 90 -0.64 0.54 -4.93
N GLN A 91 -1.96 0.71 -5.06
CA GLN A 91 -2.72 1.74 -4.34
C GLN A 91 -2.57 1.60 -2.82
N ILE A 92 -2.63 0.37 -2.29
CA ILE A 92 -2.48 0.11 -0.86
C ILE A 92 -1.07 0.48 -0.37
N TRP A 93 -0.04 0.16 -1.16
CA TRP A 93 1.34 0.55 -0.82
C TRP A 93 1.55 2.06 -0.87
N ALA A 94 1.01 2.74 -1.88
CA ALA A 94 1.05 4.20 -1.98
C ALA A 94 0.34 4.87 -0.80
N ALA A 95 -0.87 4.40 -0.45
CA ALA A 95 -1.63 4.90 0.70
C ALA A 95 -0.86 4.74 2.02
N ARG A 96 -0.18 3.61 2.23
CA ARG A 96 0.66 3.39 3.42
C ARG A 96 1.83 4.37 3.51
N VAL A 97 2.52 4.62 2.40
CA VAL A 97 3.61 5.61 2.36
C VAL A 97 3.06 7.00 2.65
N ASN A 98 1.96 7.39 2.01
CA ASN A 98 1.30 8.68 2.24
C ASN A 98 0.88 8.88 3.70
N PHE A 99 0.28 7.85 4.31
CA PHE A 99 -0.08 7.89 5.73
C PHE A 99 1.14 8.16 6.62
N THR A 100 2.28 7.54 6.31
CA THR A 100 3.53 7.75 7.05
C THR A 100 4.10 9.15 6.83
N ILE A 101 4.02 9.68 5.61
CA ILE A 101 4.40 11.05 5.26
C ILE A 101 3.56 12.05 6.06
N LYS A 102 2.23 11.92 6.04
CA LYS A 102 1.32 12.79 6.81
C LYS A 102 1.66 12.79 8.30
N LYS A 103 1.90 11.61 8.88
CA LYS A 103 2.33 11.51 10.30
C LYS A 103 3.67 12.18 10.56
N ALA A 104 4.60 12.12 9.62
CA ALA A 104 5.88 12.80 9.73
C ALA A 104 5.72 14.33 9.62
N GLU A 105 4.87 14.82 8.71
CA GLU A 105 4.51 16.24 8.57
C GLU A 105 3.86 16.77 9.87
N ASP A 106 2.87 16.05 10.42
CA ASP A 106 2.23 16.39 11.70
C ASP A 106 3.26 16.51 12.84
N PHE A 107 4.23 15.61 12.86
CA PHE A 107 5.26 15.59 13.90
C PHE A 107 6.29 16.71 13.72
N ALA A 108 6.68 17.03 12.48
CA ALA A 108 7.51 18.20 12.18
C ALA A 108 6.85 19.50 12.66
N ALA A 109 5.55 19.66 12.44
CA ALA A 109 4.81 20.84 12.90
C ALA A 109 4.90 21.00 14.43
N LYS A 110 4.70 19.90 15.18
CA LYS A 110 4.82 19.90 16.65
C LYS A 110 6.23 20.23 17.13
N LEU A 111 7.25 19.65 16.51
CA LEU A 111 8.64 19.94 16.85
C LEU A 111 9.02 21.39 16.50
N SER A 112 8.52 21.93 15.39
CA SER A 112 8.72 23.33 15.02
C SER A 112 8.14 24.27 16.06
N ALA A 113 6.91 23.99 16.54
CA ALA A 113 6.31 24.76 17.63
C ALA A 113 7.17 24.68 18.90
N LYS A 114 7.65 23.48 19.27
CA LYS A 114 8.49 23.33 20.46
C LYS A 114 9.85 24.03 20.34
N ALA A 115 10.45 24.04 19.15
CA ALA A 115 11.68 24.79 18.89
C ALA A 115 11.46 26.31 19.03
N GLN A 116 10.31 26.82 18.58
CA GLN A 116 9.95 28.23 18.78
C GLN A 116 9.77 28.60 20.25
N GLU A 117 9.15 27.73 21.06
CA GLU A 117 9.05 27.93 22.51
C GLU A 117 10.44 28.01 23.16
N LEU A 118 11.36 27.09 22.82
CA LEU A 118 12.73 27.09 23.35
C LEU A 118 13.49 28.36 22.94
N LYS A 119 13.30 28.83 21.70
CA LYS A 119 13.90 30.07 21.21
C LYS A 119 13.38 31.29 21.97
N ALA A 120 12.07 31.34 22.23
CA ALA A 120 11.45 32.40 23.03
C ALA A 120 11.95 32.38 24.48
N ALA A 121 12.29 31.21 25.02
CA ALA A 121 12.94 31.05 26.32
C ALA A 121 14.45 31.36 26.30
N GLY A 122 14.99 31.91 25.21
CA GLY A 122 16.40 32.30 25.09
C GLY A 122 17.38 31.13 24.92
N LYS A 123 16.89 29.91 24.65
CA LYS A 123 17.76 28.75 24.41
C LYS A 123 18.33 28.77 22.99
N GLU A 124 19.52 28.20 22.82
CA GLU A 124 20.13 28.03 21.51
C GLU A 124 19.38 26.94 20.71
N THR A 125 18.79 27.32 19.58
CA THR A 125 17.98 26.42 18.74
C THR A 125 18.56 26.13 17.36
N ALA A 126 19.77 26.62 17.05
CA ALA A 126 20.35 26.52 15.71
C ALA A 126 20.45 25.07 15.21
N GLN A 127 20.88 24.13 16.07
CA GLN A 127 20.95 22.70 15.72
C GLN A 127 19.57 22.08 15.50
N LEU A 128 18.58 22.47 16.30
CA LEU A 128 17.19 22.01 16.16
C LEU A 128 16.57 22.50 14.85
N GLU A 129 16.75 23.77 14.51
CA GLU A 129 16.25 24.38 13.27
C GLU A 129 16.89 23.73 12.03
N ALA A 130 18.22 23.55 12.03
CA ALA A 130 18.93 22.83 10.96
C ALA A 130 18.44 21.38 10.85
N GLY A 131 18.22 20.72 11.99
CA GLY A 131 17.74 19.35 12.03
C GLY A 131 16.32 19.21 11.47
N LEU A 132 15.43 20.14 11.80
CA LEU A 132 14.07 20.20 11.27
C LEU A 132 14.05 20.46 9.76
N LEU A 133 14.91 21.34 9.26
CA LEU A 133 15.04 21.59 7.82
C LEU A 133 15.48 20.31 7.09
N GLU A 134 16.49 19.62 7.61
CA GLU A 134 16.94 18.33 7.09
C GLU A 134 15.87 17.22 7.14
N PHE A 135 15.06 17.19 8.20
CA PHE A 135 13.96 16.25 8.35
C PHE A 135 12.90 16.51 7.28
N SER A 136 12.43 17.76 7.19
CA SER A 136 11.41 18.19 6.24
C SER A 136 11.85 17.96 4.79
N GLY A 137 13.11 18.26 4.45
CA GLY A 137 13.64 17.98 3.12
C GLY A 137 13.58 16.48 2.75
N LYS A 138 13.87 15.58 3.69
CA LYS A 138 13.75 14.13 3.46
C LYS A 138 12.28 13.70 3.30
N ILE A 139 11.35 14.33 4.03
CA ILE A 139 9.92 14.06 3.87
C ILE A 139 9.41 14.56 2.51
N SER A 140 9.86 15.73 2.04
CA SER A 140 9.56 16.22 0.69
C SER A 140 10.04 15.26 -0.40
N LEU A 141 11.28 14.77 -0.31
CA LEU A 141 11.79 13.75 -1.23
C LEU A 141 10.97 12.45 -1.17
N ALA A 142 10.51 12.04 0.02
CA ALA A 142 9.61 10.88 0.13
C ALA A 142 8.26 11.11 -0.57
N LYS A 143 7.73 12.34 -0.48
CA LYS A 143 6.47 12.77 -1.10
C LYS A 143 6.55 12.78 -2.62
N GLU A 144 7.65 13.30 -3.18
CA GLU A 144 7.91 13.23 -4.63
C GLU A 144 7.90 11.78 -5.14
N LYS A 145 8.56 10.87 -4.43
CA LYS A 145 8.59 9.44 -4.79
C LYS A 145 7.23 8.78 -4.60
N TYR A 146 6.47 9.16 -3.58
CA TYR A 146 5.09 8.71 -3.42
C TYR A 146 4.20 9.13 -4.60
N GLU A 147 4.26 10.40 -5.04
CA GLU A 147 3.44 10.86 -6.18
C GLU A 147 3.83 10.16 -7.48
N ALA A 148 5.14 9.95 -7.71
CA ALA A 148 5.62 9.15 -8.85
C ALA A 148 5.09 7.71 -8.80
N ALA A 149 5.09 7.07 -7.63
CA ALA A 149 4.53 5.73 -7.46
C ALA A 149 3.01 5.70 -7.74
N LYS A 150 2.27 6.66 -7.18
CA LYS A 150 0.83 6.81 -7.36
C LYS A 150 0.47 6.94 -8.83
N ALA A 151 1.20 7.78 -9.58
CA ALA A 151 1.02 7.92 -11.02
C ALA A 151 1.18 6.58 -11.76
N LYS A 152 2.25 5.83 -11.47
CA LYS A 152 2.48 4.51 -12.09
C LYS A 152 1.40 3.48 -11.79
N PHE A 153 0.86 3.47 -10.58
CA PHE A 153 -0.25 2.57 -10.27
C PHE A 153 -1.59 3.03 -10.88
N ALA A 154 -1.79 4.33 -11.08
CA ALA A 154 -2.98 4.86 -11.75
C ALA A 154 -3.01 4.53 -13.25
N GLU A 155 -1.83 4.47 -13.90
CA GLU A 155 -1.67 4.05 -15.31
C GLU A 155 -2.04 2.58 -15.55
N ILE A 156 -2.11 1.73 -14.50
CA ILE A 156 -2.54 0.34 -14.64
C ILE A 156 -4.05 0.30 -14.95
N LYS A 157 -4.40 -0.26 -16.12
CA LYS A 157 -5.78 -0.47 -16.55
C LYS A 157 -6.54 -1.34 -15.55
N ALA A 158 -7.77 -0.96 -15.22
CA ALA A 158 -8.62 -1.78 -14.33
C ALA A 158 -9.17 -3.01 -15.08
N GLU A 159 -9.54 -2.81 -16.34
CA GLU A 159 -10.08 -3.85 -17.21
C GLU A 159 -9.17 -4.02 -18.43
N PRO A 160 -8.61 -5.23 -18.64
CA PRO A 160 -7.84 -5.51 -19.82
C PRO A 160 -8.73 -5.80 -21.05
N GLY A 161 -8.28 -5.30 -22.19
CA GLY A 161 -8.86 -5.50 -23.50
C GLY A 161 -8.48 -6.84 -24.15
N PRO A 162 -8.67 -6.98 -25.48
CA PRO A 162 -8.43 -8.23 -26.20
C PRO A 162 -6.95 -8.65 -26.22
N ASP A 163 -6.02 -7.69 -26.14
CA ASP A 163 -4.57 -7.95 -26.11
C ASP A 163 -4.04 -8.10 -24.67
N PHE A 164 -4.57 -9.11 -23.99
CA PHE A 164 -4.28 -9.34 -22.57
C PHE A 164 -2.78 -9.52 -22.26
N GLU A 165 -2.01 -10.15 -23.16
CA GLU A 165 -0.61 -10.48 -22.88
C GLU A 165 0.29 -9.26 -22.89
N ASN A 166 0.10 -8.34 -23.85
CA ASN A 166 0.82 -7.08 -23.87
C ASN A 166 0.38 -6.18 -22.70
N GLU A 167 -0.91 -6.15 -22.38
CA GLU A 167 -1.42 -5.37 -21.25
C GLU A 167 -0.94 -5.90 -19.88
N LEU A 168 -0.84 -7.22 -19.73
CA LEU A 168 -0.26 -7.82 -18.52
C LEU A 168 1.21 -7.42 -18.37
N ARG A 169 1.98 -7.42 -19.48
CA ARG A 169 3.39 -7.00 -19.48
C ARG A 169 3.53 -5.53 -19.11
N ALA A 170 2.71 -4.67 -19.70
CA ALA A 170 2.66 -3.24 -19.36
C ALA A 170 2.29 -3.03 -17.88
N ALA A 171 1.30 -3.74 -17.38
CA ALA A 171 0.94 -3.71 -15.97
C ALA A 171 2.07 -4.18 -15.05
N ASP A 172 2.84 -5.20 -15.46
CA ASP A 172 4.02 -5.67 -14.72
C ASP A 172 5.13 -4.60 -14.65
N GLU A 173 5.40 -3.92 -15.76
CA GLU A 173 6.39 -2.85 -15.84
C GLU A 173 5.99 -1.64 -14.98
N LEU A 174 4.75 -1.19 -15.12
CA LEU A 174 4.19 -0.11 -14.29
C LEU A 174 4.21 -0.47 -12.81
N PHE A 175 3.81 -1.69 -12.46
CA PHE A 175 3.82 -2.15 -11.07
C PHE A 175 5.24 -2.19 -10.50
N LYS A 176 6.23 -2.68 -11.27
CA LYS A 176 7.64 -2.69 -10.86
C LYS A 176 8.18 -1.26 -10.68
N ALA A 177 7.89 -0.35 -11.62
CA ALA A 177 8.31 1.04 -11.54
C ALA A 177 7.72 1.74 -10.31
N GLY A 178 6.41 1.62 -10.10
CA GLY A 178 5.73 2.16 -8.92
C GLY A 178 6.30 1.58 -7.62
N HIS A 179 6.55 0.28 -7.56
CA HIS A 179 7.16 -0.36 -6.39
C HIS A 179 8.58 0.14 -6.10
N ASN A 180 9.39 0.41 -7.13
CA ASN A 180 10.73 0.99 -6.94
C ASN A 180 10.64 2.39 -6.33
N PHE A 181 9.71 3.23 -6.78
CA PHE A 181 9.45 4.52 -6.15
C PHE A 181 8.97 4.39 -4.69
N ILE A 182 8.12 3.42 -4.38
CA ILE A 182 7.75 3.11 -2.98
C ILE A 182 8.97 2.74 -2.13
N LYS A 183 9.92 1.95 -2.66
CA LYS A 183 11.17 1.63 -1.95
C LYS A 183 12.01 2.88 -1.70
N GLU A 184 12.12 3.76 -2.68
CA GLU A 184 12.84 5.03 -2.54
C GLU A 184 12.19 5.96 -1.51
N ALA A 185 10.86 6.10 -1.55
CA ALA A 185 10.11 6.87 -0.55
C ALA A 185 10.38 6.34 0.87
N ASN A 186 10.30 5.01 1.06
CA ASN A 186 10.60 4.38 2.34
C ASN A 186 12.05 4.60 2.80
N ARG A 187 13.02 4.65 1.88
CA ARG A 187 14.41 4.98 2.21
C ARG A 187 14.52 6.40 2.76
N TYR A 188 13.83 7.37 2.15
CA TYR A 188 13.81 8.74 2.66
C TYR A 188 13.09 8.87 4.00
N ILE A 189 11.95 8.17 4.18
CA ILE A 189 11.25 8.10 5.47
C ILE A 189 12.16 7.54 6.57
N LYS A 190 12.91 6.47 6.30
CA LYS A 190 13.86 5.90 7.27
C LYS A 190 14.96 6.91 7.65
N LYS A 191 15.50 7.63 6.67
CA LYS A 191 16.49 8.68 6.91
C LYS A 191 15.90 9.85 7.70
N ALA A 192 14.65 10.25 7.40
CA ALA A 192 13.93 11.28 8.15
C ALA A 192 13.72 10.83 9.61
N HIS A 193 13.26 9.60 9.83
CA HIS A 193 13.10 9.05 11.17
C HIS A 193 14.42 8.98 11.96
N ALA A 194 15.54 8.66 11.31
CA ALA A 194 16.85 8.72 11.94
C ALA A 194 17.19 10.14 12.42
N LYS A 195 16.96 11.15 11.56
CA LYS A 195 17.16 12.56 11.91
C LYS A 195 16.21 13.00 13.04
N LEU A 196 14.97 12.52 13.01
CA LEU A 196 13.97 12.80 14.02
C LEU A 196 14.43 12.41 15.43
N ARG A 197 15.04 11.24 15.55
CA ARG A 197 15.59 10.76 16.84
C ARG A 197 16.70 11.68 17.34
N GLN A 198 17.53 12.23 16.46
CA GLN A 198 18.57 13.19 16.84
C GLN A 198 17.93 14.48 17.38
N ILE A 199 16.94 15.04 16.66
CA ILE A 199 16.22 16.24 17.08
C ILE A 199 15.57 16.06 18.46
N VAL A 200 14.87 14.94 18.68
CA VAL A 200 14.21 14.69 19.98
C VAL A 200 15.23 14.58 21.10
N ASN A 201 16.41 13.99 20.86
CA ASN A 201 17.47 13.91 21.86
C ASN A 201 18.07 15.29 22.17
N GLU A 202 18.27 16.13 21.15
CA GLU A 202 18.74 17.52 21.31
C GLU A 202 17.73 18.34 22.12
N MET A 203 16.43 18.23 21.81
CA MET A 203 15.37 18.91 22.58
C MET A 203 15.35 18.49 24.04
N LYS A 204 15.55 17.20 24.34
CA LYS A 204 15.63 16.71 25.72
C LYS A 204 16.83 17.31 26.46
N LYS A 205 17.98 17.48 25.80
CA LYS A 205 19.15 18.12 26.41
C LYS A 205 18.88 19.60 26.68
N ALA A 206 18.27 20.30 25.72
CA ALA A 206 17.91 21.71 25.88
C ALA A 206 16.87 21.93 26.99
N GLY A 207 15.92 21.00 27.17
CA GLY A 207 14.93 21.01 28.24
C GLY A 207 15.49 20.60 29.61
N LYS A 208 16.42 19.64 29.70
CA LYS A 208 17.06 19.28 30.99
C LYS A 208 17.97 20.36 31.56
N ALA A 209 18.47 21.28 30.72
CA ALA A 209 19.18 22.48 31.19
C ALA A 209 18.26 23.49 31.91
N GLU A 210 17.01 23.14 32.17
CA GLU A 210 16.01 23.89 32.95
C GLU A 210 15.96 23.45 34.44
N GLU A 211 16.51 22.27 34.78
CA GLU A 211 16.45 21.69 36.14
C GLU A 211 17.77 21.75 36.93
N ALA A 212 18.85 22.31 36.36
CA ALA A 212 20.10 22.48 37.10
C ALA A 212 19.95 23.69 38.05
N PRO A 213 20.02 23.49 39.39
CA PRO A 213 19.91 24.60 40.33
C PRO A 213 21.09 25.56 40.12
N ALA A 214 20.80 26.86 40.11
CA ALA A 214 21.82 27.87 40.25
C ALA A 214 22.48 27.70 41.63
N GLU A 215 23.76 27.33 41.64
CA GLU A 215 24.62 27.42 42.82
C GLU A 215 24.99 28.87 43.12
#